data_AF-A0AAE1SBJ7-F1
#
_entry.id   AF-A0AAE1SBJ7-F1
#
_cell.length_a   1.000
_cell.length_b   1.000
_cell.length_c   1.000
_cell.angle_alpha   90.00
_cell.angle_beta   90.00
_cell.angle_gamma   90.00
#
_symmetry.space_group_name_H-M   'P 1'
#
loop_
_entity.id
_entity.type
_entity.pdbx_description
1 polymer ?
#
loop_
_entity_poly.entity_id
_entity_poly.type
_entity_poly.pdbx_seq_one_letter_code
_entity_poly.pdbx_strand_id
1 'polypeptide(L)'
;MDTAAAKHLSHAYGVLAERVASIAQVAHCNTTYSIINEESKSKHNRLHENVRSKNENLGKRLAHGYPFLEAEVAYCAREEYCESAVHFVARRCRLAFLDTDAAQRALPRIIEILAAEHKWDKSRQKQELQKGKEFLETFKSSKNAQFHDGKH
;
A
#
# COMPACT_ATOMS: atom_id res chain seq x y z
N MET A 1 -1.17 2.51 15.99
CA MET A 1 -1.07 1.27 15.17
C MET A 1 -1.44 0.10 16.06
N ASP A 2 -2.26 -0.85 15.58
CA ASP A 2 -2.67 -1.99 16.41
C ASP A 2 -1.59 -3.09 16.50
N THR A 3 -1.67 -3.94 17.53
CA THR A 3 -0.66 -4.97 17.84
C THR A 3 -0.52 -6.03 16.73
N ALA A 4 -1.61 -6.36 16.03
CA ALA A 4 -1.59 -7.34 14.95
C ALA A 4 -0.84 -6.81 13.73
N ALA A 5 -1.07 -5.55 13.36
CA ALA A 5 -0.36 -4.89 12.28
C ALA A 5 1.13 -4.68 12.62
N ALA A 6 1.46 -4.32 13.86
CA ALA A 6 2.86 -4.21 14.29
C ALA A 6 3.60 -5.56 14.22
N LYS A 7 2.96 -6.65 14.68
CA LYS A 7 3.51 -8.01 14.58
C LYS A 7 3.69 -8.45 13.13
N HIS A 8 2.70 -8.17 12.27
CA HIS A 8 2.77 -8.42 10.83
C HIS A 8 3.96 -7.69 10.20
N LEU A 9 4.09 -6.37 10.43
CA LEU A 9 5.19 -5.61 9.86
C LEU A 9 6.57 -6.12 10.32
N SER A 10 6.72 -6.42 11.61
CA SER A 10 7.96 -6.96 12.15
C SER A 10 8.32 -8.30 11.49
N HIS A 11 7.34 -9.16 11.24
CA HIS A 11 7.58 -10.45 10.58
C HIS A 11 7.83 -10.34 9.08
N ALA A 12 7.09 -9.47 8.38
CA ALA A 12 7.14 -9.34 6.93
C ALA A 12 8.33 -8.49 6.45
N TYR A 13 8.68 -7.43 7.18
CA TYR A 13 9.70 -6.45 6.78
C TYR A 13 10.94 -6.45 7.69
N GLY A 14 10.92 -7.15 8.82
CA GLY A 14 12.07 -7.23 9.73
C GLY A 14 12.53 -5.85 10.19
N VAL A 15 13.81 -5.54 9.96
CA VAL A 15 14.42 -4.23 10.29
C VAL A 15 13.82 -3.06 9.50
N LEU A 16 13.16 -3.32 8.36
CA LEU A 16 12.51 -2.29 7.55
C LEU A 16 11.11 -1.93 8.05
N ALA A 17 10.58 -2.66 9.04
CA ALA A 17 9.26 -2.40 9.63
C ALA A 17 9.14 -0.96 10.17
N GLU A 18 10.22 -0.39 10.69
CA GLU A 18 10.25 0.99 11.18
C GLU A 18 10.01 2.01 10.06
N ARG A 19 10.49 1.75 8.84
CA ARG A 19 10.27 2.64 7.70
C ARG A 19 8.80 2.66 7.28
N VAL A 20 8.16 1.48 7.25
CA VAL A 20 6.73 1.35 6.96
C VAL A 20 5.90 2.01 8.07
N ALA A 21 6.27 1.78 9.34
CA ALA A 21 5.61 2.40 10.49
C ALA A 21 5.73 3.93 10.46
N SER A 22 6.88 4.46 10.04
CA SER A 22 7.09 5.91 9.88
C SER A 22 6.14 6.52 8.84
N ILE A 23 5.89 5.82 7.73
CA ILE A 23 4.91 6.24 6.71
C ILE A 23 3.47 6.18 7.27
N ALA A 24 3.17 5.17 8.10
CA ALA A 24 1.87 5.05 8.76
C ALA A 24 1.61 6.17 9.80
N GLN A 25 2.66 6.70 10.43
CA GLN A 25 2.61 7.64 11.55
C GLN A 25 2.67 9.13 11.18
N VAL A 26 2.70 9.50 9.89
CA VAL A 26 2.78 10.92 9.43
C VAL A 26 1.51 11.76 9.74
N ALA A 27 0.79 11.44 10.82
CA ALA A 27 -0.26 12.28 11.40
C ALA A 27 0.26 13.20 12.52
N HIS A 28 1.47 12.98 13.09
CA HIS A 28 1.88 13.66 14.33
C HIS A 28 3.04 14.69 14.24
N CYS A 29 3.57 15.03 13.06
CA CYS A 29 4.67 16.02 12.98
C CYS A 29 4.54 17.05 11.85
N ASN A 30 3.33 17.32 11.35
CA ASN A 30 3.12 18.44 10.41
C ASN A 30 2.47 19.67 11.07
N THR A 31 1.82 19.52 12.23
CA THR A 31 1.21 20.66 12.94
C THR A 31 2.20 21.49 13.76
N THR A 32 3.33 20.92 14.19
CA THR A 32 4.36 21.65 14.95
C THR A 32 5.45 22.25 14.07
N TYR A 33 5.71 21.71 12.87
CA TYR A 33 6.81 22.17 12.01
C TYR A 33 6.56 23.55 11.37
N SER A 34 5.31 24.03 11.35
CA SER A 34 4.95 25.36 10.88
C SER A 34 5.26 26.47 11.90
N ILE A 35 5.47 26.14 13.18
CA ILE A 35 5.64 27.13 14.27
C ILE A 35 7.12 27.41 14.57
N ILE A 36 8.06 26.59 14.09
CA ILE A 36 9.47 26.64 14.53
C ILE A 36 10.47 27.15 13.49
N ASN A 37 10.08 27.47 12.25
CA ASN A 37 11.04 27.79 11.19
C ASN A 37 10.72 29.08 10.40
N GLU A 38 10.60 30.20 11.11
CA GLU A 38 10.84 31.52 10.51
C GLU A 38 12.30 32.00 10.65
N GLU A 39 13.14 31.38 11.51
CA GLU A 39 14.43 31.99 11.88
C GLU A 39 15.72 31.26 11.46
N SER A 40 15.71 30.28 10.54
CA SER A 40 16.96 29.58 10.17
C SER A 40 17.15 29.39 8.67
N LYS A 41 17.15 30.50 7.92
CA LYS A 41 17.80 30.56 6.60
C LYS A 41 19.30 30.79 6.78
N SER A 42 20.09 29.74 7.06
CA SER A 42 21.51 29.75 6.69
C SER A 42 22.13 28.36 6.74
N LYS A 43 22.41 27.83 5.55
CA LYS A 43 23.59 27.02 5.21
C LYS A 43 23.84 25.76 6.07
N HIS A 44 23.51 24.60 5.49
CA HIS A 44 24.41 23.46 5.20
C HIS A 44 23.72 22.10 5.36
N ASN A 45 22.91 21.66 4.39
CA ASN A 45 23.16 20.40 3.69
C ASN A 45 22.30 20.24 2.43
N ARG A 46 22.96 19.89 1.34
CA ARG A 46 22.42 19.58 0.02
C ARG A 46 22.07 18.08 0.00
N LEU A 47 21.06 17.71 -0.80
CA LEU A 47 20.70 16.34 -1.23
C LEU A 47 19.72 15.55 -0.33
N HIS A 48 18.45 15.96 -0.27
CA HIS A 48 17.28 15.12 -0.61
C HIS A 48 15.99 15.92 -0.45
N GLU A 49 15.92 17.06 -1.12
CA GLU A 49 14.68 17.80 -1.28
C GLU A 49 14.05 17.29 -2.58
N ASN A 50 13.08 16.38 -2.48
CA ASN A 50 12.14 16.10 -3.57
C ASN A 50 10.90 15.36 -3.04
N VAL A 51 9.83 16.13 -2.86
CA VAL A 51 8.42 15.73 -2.95
C VAL A 51 8.03 14.52 -2.07
N ARG A 52 7.96 14.70 -0.74
CA ARG A 52 7.13 13.82 0.10
C ARG A 52 5.67 14.06 -0.27
N SER A 53 5.10 13.16 -1.09
CA SER A 53 3.68 13.19 -1.45
C SER A 53 2.83 13.31 -0.19
N LYS A 54 1.91 14.28 -0.19
CA LYS A 54 0.96 14.64 0.89
C LYS A 54 -0.03 13.50 1.17
N ASN A 55 0.44 12.40 1.74
CA ASN A 55 -0.40 11.30 2.17
C ASN A 55 -0.49 11.33 3.70
N GLU A 56 -1.21 12.33 4.20
CA GLU A 56 -1.52 12.46 5.62
C GLU A 56 -2.53 11.35 5.97
N ASN A 57 -2.10 10.40 6.82
CA ASN A 57 -2.89 9.29 7.39
C ASN A 57 -3.02 7.97 6.58
N LEU A 58 -1.89 7.32 6.27
CA LEU A 58 -1.84 5.94 5.73
C LEU A 58 -1.82 4.84 6.82
N GLY A 59 -2.12 5.18 8.07
CA GLY A 59 -2.18 4.22 9.17
C GLY A 59 -3.41 3.30 9.18
N LYS A 60 -4.28 3.44 8.18
CA LYS A 60 -5.52 2.66 8.04
C LYS A 60 -5.24 1.28 7.46
N ARG A 61 -6.10 0.33 7.82
CA ARG A 61 -6.08 -1.02 7.24
C ARG A 61 -6.64 -1.00 5.84
N LEU A 62 -6.02 -1.80 4.97
CA LEU A 62 -6.39 -1.94 3.57
C LEU A 62 -7.66 -2.77 3.38
N ALA A 63 -7.85 -3.78 4.23
CA ALA A 63 -9.04 -4.62 4.26
C ALA A 63 -9.39 -4.97 5.71
N HIS A 64 -10.69 -4.97 6.03
CA HIS A 64 -11.16 -5.40 7.35
C HIS A 64 -10.82 -6.87 7.59
N GLY A 65 -10.34 -7.21 8.79
CA GLY A 65 -9.95 -8.58 9.15
C GLY A 65 -8.52 -8.98 8.77
N TYR A 66 -7.81 -8.18 7.96
CA TYR A 66 -6.44 -8.46 7.56
C TYR A 66 -5.45 -7.44 8.17
N PRO A 67 -4.20 -7.84 8.46
CA PRO A 67 -3.20 -6.97 9.09
C PRO A 67 -2.43 -6.09 8.08
N PHE A 68 -2.98 -5.88 6.88
CA PHE A 68 -2.34 -5.06 5.84
C PHE A 68 -2.73 -3.60 5.95
N LEU A 69 -1.78 -2.69 5.77
CA LEU A 69 -1.93 -1.24 5.89
C LEU A 69 -1.79 -0.52 4.56
N GLU A 70 -2.44 0.64 4.48
CA GLU A 70 -2.25 1.58 3.36
C GLU A 70 -0.79 2.05 3.26
N ALA A 71 -0.08 2.16 4.39
CA ALA A 71 1.32 2.53 4.45
C ALA A 71 2.24 1.53 3.72
N GLU A 72 1.89 0.24 3.70
CA GLU A 72 2.65 -0.77 2.95
C GLU A 72 2.57 -0.51 1.44
N VAL A 73 1.43 0.00 0.94
CA VAL A 73 1.27 0.37 -0.48
C VAL A 73 2.22 1.50 -0.85
N ALA A 74 2.24 2.57 -0.06
CA ALA A 74 3.11 3.72 -0.29
C ALA A 74 4.59 3.36 -0.13
N TYR A 75 4.93 2.53 0.86
CA TYR A 75 6.28 2.00 1.01
C TYR A 75 6.72 1.23 -0.23
N CYS A 76 5.87 0.32 -0.72
CA CYS A 76 6.15 -0.50 -1.88
C CYS A 76 6.34 0.32 -3.17
N ALA A 77 5.58 1.42 -3.32
CA ALA A 77 5.75 2.36 -4.43
C ALA A 77 7.12 3.05 -4.41
N ARG A 78 7.58 3.46 -3.22
CA ARG A 78 8.79 4.30 -3.04
C ARG A 78 10.08 3.49 -3.03
N GLU A 79 10.10 2.37 -2.31
CA GLU A 79 11.33 1.63 -1.99
C GLU A 79 11.45 0.33 -2.80
N GLU A 80 10.32 -0.20 -3.28
CA GLU A 80 10.28 -1.49 -3.96
C GLU A 80 9.85 -1.38 -5.44
N TYR A 81 9.84 -0.15 -5.98
CA TYR A 81 9.56 0.18 -7.38
C TYR A 81 8.27 -0.49 -7.90
N CYS A 82 7.21 -0.49 -7.09
CA CYS A 82 5.95 -1.14 -7.45
C CYS A 82 5.12 -0.28 -8.41
N GLU A 83 5.27 -0.49 -9.72
CA GLU A 83 4.58 0.29 -10.76
C GLU A 83 3.21 -0.26 -11.19
N SER A 84 2.67 -1.27 -10.51
CA SER A 84 1.34 -1.82 -10.84
C SER A 84 0.57 -2.28 -9.60
N ALA A 85 -0.74 -1.99 -9.59
CA ALA A 85 -1.63 -2.43 -8.52
C ALA A 85 -1.75 -3.95 -8.44
N VAL A 86 -1.67 -4.64 -9.59
CA VAL A 86 -1.68 -6.11 -9.66
C VAL A 86 -0.49 -6.70 -8.91
N HIS A 87 0.70 -6.12 -9.09
CA HIS A 87 1.92 -6.58 -8.44
C HIS A 87 1.74 -6.55 -6.91
N PHE A 88 1.27 -5.42 -6.37
CA PHE A 88 1.07 -5.28 -4.94
C PHE A 88 0.07 -6.32 -4.38
N VAL A 89 -1.10 -6.42 -5.00
CA VAL A 89 -2.17 -7.32 -4.52
C VAL A 89 -1.76 -8.80 -4.62
N ALA A 90 -1.05 -9.18 -5.67
CA ALA A 90 -0.63 -10.55 -5.91
C ALA A 90 0.54 -11.00 -5.03
N ARG A 91 1.59 -10.18 -4.92
CA ARG A 91 2.88 -10.61 -4.35
C ARG A 91 3.17 -10.04 -2.97
N ARG A 92 2.66 -8.85 -2.65
CA ARG A 92 3.02 -8.12 -1.41
C ARG A 92 1.97 -8.27 -0.32
N CYS A 93 0.71 -8.10 -0.70
CA CYS A 93 -0.42 -8.33 0.20
C CYS A 93 -0.87 -9.81 0.18
N ARG A 94 -0.69 -10.49 -0.96
CA ARG A 94 -1.21 -11.86 -1.24
C ARG A 94 -2.72 -12.00 -0.99
N LEU A 95 -3.44 -10.89 -0.85
CA LEU A 95 -4.86 -10.86 -0.57
C LEU A 95 -5.67 -11.45 -1.74
N ALA A 96 -5.18 -11.32 -2.98
CA ALA A 96 -5.78 -12.00 -4.13
C ALA A 96 -5.97 -13.52 -3.92
N PHE A 97 -5.02 -14.15 -3.24
CA PHE A 97 -5.03 -15.59 -2.99
C PHE A 97 -5.80 -15.97 -1.72
N LEU A 98 -5.80 -15.10 -0.70
CA LEU A 98 -6.48 -15.36 0.58
C LEU A 98 -7.99 -15.08 0.51
N ASP A 99 -8.37 -13.94 -0.05
CA ASP A 99 -9.75 -13.50 -0.17
C ASP A 99 -9.85 -12.51 -1.34
N THR A 100 -10.33 -13.04 -2.46
CA THR A 100 -10.47 -12.28 -3.70
C THR A 100 -11.51 -11.17 -3.58
N ASP A 101 -12.52 -11.30 -2.71
CA ASP A 101 -13.52 -10.26 -2.46
C ASP A 101 -12.96 -9.11 -1.62
N ALA A 102 -12.17 -9.42 -0.59
CA ALA A 102 -11.41 -8.40 0.14
C ALA A 102 -10.41 -7.69 -0.77
N ALA A 103 -9.71 -8.42 -1.65
CA ALA A 103 -8.81 -7.83 -2.63
C ALA A 103 -9.54 -6.90 -3.60
N GLN A 104 -10.73 -7.28 -4.07
CA GLN A 104 -11.53 -6.46 -4.98
C GLN A 104 -12.01 -5.17 -4.33
N ARG A 105 -12.37 -5.20 -3.04
CA ARG A 105 -12.73 -4.01 -2.25
C ARG A 105 -11.54 -3.10 -1.97
N ALA A 106 -10.36 -3.68 -1.75
CA ALA A 106 -9.13 -2.94 -1.49
C ALA A 106 -8.53 -2.29 -2.75
N LEU A 107 -8.75 -2.88 -3.93
CA LEU A 107 -8.11 -2.50 -5.18
C LEU A 107 -8.23 -1.00 -5.55
N PRO A 108 -9.41 -0.34 -5.46
CA PRO A 108 -9.53 1.08 -5.75
C PRO A 108 -8.63 1.93 -4.83
N ARG A 109 -8.59 1.60 -3.54
CA ARG A 109 -7.80 2.34 -2.55
C ARG A 109 -6.30 2.19 -2.79
N ILE A 110 -5.85 1.00 -3.19
CA ILE A 110 -4.45 0.74 -3.57
C ILE A 110 -4.06 1.61 -4.75
N ILE A 111 -4.92 1.67 -5.78
CA ILE A 111 -4.66 2.46 -6.99
C ILE A 111 -4.62 3.96 -6.68
N GLU A 112 -5.49 4.46 -5.80
CA GLU A 112 -5.44 5.86 -5.36
C GLU A 112 -4.09 6.21 -4.73
N ILE A 113 -3.58 5.35 -3.84
CA ILE A 113 -2.30 5.57 -3.18
C ILE A 113 -1.15 5.51 -4.20
N LEU A 114 -1.12 4.47 -5.04
CA LEU A 114 -0.10 4.34 -6.10
C LEU A 114 -0.15 5.50 -7.10
N ALA A 115 -1.34 5.97 -7.45
CA ALA A 115 -1.50 7.12 -8.34
C ALA A 115 -0.99 8.42 -7.71
N ALA A 116 -1.17 8.60 -6.40
CA ALA A 116 -0.62 9.75 -5.68
C ALA A 116 0.92 9.70 -5.60
N GLU A 117 1.52 8.50 -5.49
CA GLU A 117 2.97 8.33 -5.45
C GLU A 117 3.61 8.49 -6.84
N HIS A 118 3.03 7.87 -7.88
CA HIS A 118 3.56 7.88 -9.24
C HIS A 118 2.98 8.99 -10.15
N LYS A 119 2.12 9.86 -9.59
CA LYS A 119 1.41 10.93 -10.33
C LYS A 119 0.64 10.42 -11.54
N TRP A 120 -0.06 9.29 -11.39
CA TRP A 120 -0.85 8.71 -12.48
C TRP A 120 -2.09 9.54 -12.79
N ASP A 121 -2.36 9.71 -14.08
CA ASP A 121 -3.61 10.28 -14.55
C ASP A 121 -4.80 9.32 -14.34
N LYS A 122 -6.01 9.85 -14.53
CA LYS A 122 -7.26 9.07 -14.40
C LYS A 122 -7.38 7.94 -15.42
N SER A 123 -6.76 8.09 -16.59
CA SER A 123 -6.77 7.06 -17.64
C SER A 123 -5.97 5.84 -17.19
N ARG A 124 -4.76 6.06 -16.66
CA ARG A 124 -3.91 5.01 -16.13
C ARG A 124 -4.52 4.35 -14.90
N GLN A 125 -5.13 5.12 -14.00
CA GLN A 125 -5.87 4.57 -12.86
C GLN A 125 -6.99 3.62 -13.31
N LYS A 126 -7.75 4.00 -14.34
CA LYS A 126 -8.80 3.14 -14.91
C LYS A 126 -8.23 1.88 -15.56
N GLN A 127 -7.11 1.98 -16.25
CA GLN A 127 -6.41 0.83 -16.84
C GLN A 127 -5.91 -0.14 -15.76
N GLU A 128 -5.27 0.35 -14.70
CA GLU A 128 -4.82 -0.50 -13.59
C GLU A 128 -6.00 -1.12 -12.83
N LEU A 129 -7.12 -0.40 -12.69
CA LEU A 129 -8.33 -0.94 -12.08
C LEU A 129 -8.91 -2.08 -12.92
N GLN A 130 -8.95 -1.92 -14.24
CA GLN A 130 -9.44 -2.95 -15.14
C GLN A 130 -8.54 -4.19 -15.11
N LYS A 131 -7.22 -4.01 -15.24
CA LYS A 131 -6.23 -5.10 -15.14
C LYS A 131 -6.31 -5.81 -13.79
N GLY A 132 -6.47 -5.06 -12.70
CA GLY A 132 -6.62 -5.61 -11.36
C GLY A 132 -7.87 -6.44 -11.21
N LYS A 133 -9.01 -6.00 -11.75
CA LYS A 133 -10.25 -6.78 -11.76
C LYS A 133 -10.09 -8.05 -12.58
N GLU A 134 -9.59 -7.95 -13.81
CA GLU A 134 -9.33 -9.11 -14.67
C GLU A 134 -8.42 -10.13 -14.00
N PHE A 135 -7.35 -9.67 -13.36
CA PHE A 135 -6.46 -10.52 -12.59
C PHE A 135 -7.20 -11.24 -11.46
N LEU A 136 -8.02 -10.53 -10.67
CA LEU A 136 -8.79 -11.14 -9.58
C LEU A 136 -9.85 -12.13 -10.09
N GLU A 137 -10.47 -11.87 -11.24
CA GLU A 137 -11.42 -12.82 -11.86
C GLU A 137 -10.74 -14.15 -12.24
N THR A 138 -9.44 -14.15 -12.56
CA THR A 138 -8.71 -15.41 -12.80
C THR A 138 -8.65 -16.33 -11.58
N PHE A 139 -8.75 -15.78 -10.36
CA PHE A 139 -8.82 -16.55 -9.12
C PHE A 139 -10.24 -16.99 -8.77
N LYS A 140 -11.26 -16.24 -9.20
CA LYS A 140 -12.68 -16.56 -8.96
C LYS A 140 -13.25 -17.61 -9.92
N SER A 141 -12.66 -17.79 -11.09
CA SER A 141 -13.25 -18.67 -12.11
C SER A 141 -13.29 -20.12 -11.63
N SER A 142 -14.50 -20.59 -11.34
CA SER A 142 -14.89 -21.98 -11.06
C SER A 142 -14.43 -23.00 -12.11
N LYS A 143 -13.89 -22.54 -13.25
CA LYS A 143 -13.19 -23.39 -14.22
C LYS A 143 -11.93 -24.07 -13.66
N ASN A 144 -11.27 -23.46 -12.66
CA ASN A 144 -10.08 -24.02 -12.02
C ASN A 144 -10.39 -24.85 -10.76
N ALA A 145 -11.64 -24.82 -10.29
CA ALA A 145 -12.07 -25.44 -9.03
C ALA A 145 -12.93 -26.70 -9.24
N GLN A 146 -12.76 -27.42 -10.36
CA GLN A 146 -13.25 -28.79 -10.45
C GLN A 146 -12.34 -29.70 -9.62
N PHE A 147 -12.51 -29.67 -8.30
CA PHE A 147 -12.06 -30.77 -7.46
C PHE A 147 -13.10 -31.88 -7.59
N HIS A 148 -12.79 -32.89 -8.41
CA HIS A 148 -13.49 -34.17 -8.34
C HIS A 148 -13.03 -34.82 -7.03
N ASP A 149 -13.69 -34.48 -5.92
CA ASP A 149 -13.57 -35.26 -4.69
C ASP A 149 -14.24 -36.60 -4.93
N GLY A 150 -13.46 -37.51 -5.54
CA GLY A 150 -13.79 -38.91 -5.67
C GLY A 150 -13.94 -39.50 -4.28
N LYS A 151 -15.19 -39.68 -3.85
CA LYS A 151 -15.51 -40.58 -2.76
C LYS A 151 -14.92 -41.96 -3.08
N HIS A 152 -13.93 -42.38 -2.32
CA HIS A 152 -13.51 -43.77 -2.17
C HIS A 152 -13.39 -44.09 -0.69
#